data_AF-B1X3C8-F1
#
_entry.id   AF-B1X3C8-F1
#
_cell.length_a   1.000
_cell.length_b   1.000
_cell.length_c   1.000
_cell.angle_alpha   90.00
_cell.angle_beta   90.00
_cell.angle_gamma   90.00
#
_symmetry.space_group_name_H-M   'P 1'
#
loop_
_entity.id
_entity.type
_entity.pdbx_description
1 polymer ?
#
loop_
_entity_poly.entity_id
_entity_poly.type
_entity_poly.pdbx_seq_one_letter_code
_entity_poly.pdbx_strand_id
1 'polypeptide(L)'
;MATNEWLKNHAKVTAYLDLSLYSSLETWMKTHKIKKVSQALVIILEHYLEGNIPTEVLPETLEEEVKNLKVKTTEIDDLSATVAEQESEFTDEIESLRTEIDQLRQALINTGLSSLKEKFEDIPRGNIEFTCSDTEISEGLTKTDLCKKINLTSSQINQWASRLNLNPDDYLLELTGWHKPPSQRRYFPSSDAPDDDE
;
A
#
# COMPACT_ATOMS: atom_id res chain seq x y z
N MET A 1 58.98 -33.61 22.18
CA MET A 1 58.76 -33.46 20.71
C MET A 1 57.57 -34.33 20.34
N ALA A 2 56.58 -33.79 19.63
CA ALA A 2 55.39 -34.55 19.24
C ALA A 2 55.71 -35.47 18.05
N THR A 3 55.40 -36.76 18.16
CA THR A 3 55.66 -37.79 17.14
C THR A 3 54.61 -37.79 16.02
N ASN A 4 54.97 -38.35 14.85
CA ASN A 4 54.14 -38.36 13.63
C ASN A 4 52.76 -39.00 13.78
N GLU A 5 52.57 -39.92 14.74
CA GLU A 5 51.25 -40.50 15.04
C GLU A 5 50.32 -39.51 15.76
N TRP A 6 50.87 -38.64 16.62
CA TRP A 6 50.11 -37.59 17.31
C TRP A 6 49.58 -36.55 16.32
N LEU A 7 50.39 -36.22 15.30
CA LEU A 7 50.03 -35.30 14.20
C LEU A 7 48.95 -35.87 13.27
N LYS A 8 48.85 -37.20 13.10
CA LYS A 8 47.80 -37.83 12.29
C LYS A 8 46.42 -37.75 12.94
N ASN A 9 46.33 -37.70 14.27
CA ASN A 9 45.06 -37.64 15.01
C ASN A 9 44.60 -36.21 15.36
N HIS A 10 45.46 -35.21 15.22
CA HIS A 10 45.15 -33.81 15.53
C HIS A 10 45.41 -32.96 14.28
N ALA A 11 44.44 -32.93 13.37
CA ALA A 11 44.52 -32.10 12.16
C ALA A 11 44.71 -30.63 12.56
N LYS A 12 45.86 -30.05 12.17
CA LYS A 12 46.11 -28.63 12.38
C LYS A 12 45.41 -27.86 11.27
N VAL A 13 44.36 -27.16 11.63
CA VAL A 13 43.65 -26.25 10.74
C VAL A 13 44.13 -24.84 11.01
N THR A 14 44.58 -24.16 9.96
CA THR A 14 44.91 -22.74 10.01
C THR A 14 43.73 -21.97 9.46
N ALA A 15 43.18 -21.06 10.26
CA ALA A 15 42.08 -20.19 9.85
C ALA A 15 42.53 -18.73 10.01
N TYR A 16 42.10 -17.89 9.07
CA TYR A 16 42.26 -16.45 9.16
C TYR A 16 40.98 -15.89 9.79
N LEU A 17 41.14 -15.08 10.83
CA LEU A 17 40.06 -14.31 11.43
C LEU A 17 40.29 -12.83 11.15
N ASP A 18 39.21 -12.13 10.81
CA ASP A 18 39.23 -10.68 10.72
C ASP A 18 39.51 -10.06 12.09
N LEU A 19 40.09 -8.87 12.07
CA LEU A 19 40.52 -8.17 13.29
C LEU A 19 39.35 -7.92 14.26
N SER A 20 38.17 -7.60 13.74
CA SER A 20 36.93 -7.39 14.51
C SER A 20 36.46 -8.65 15.23
N LEU A 21 36.55 -9.80 14.55
CA LEU A 21 36.20 -11.11 15.12
C LEU A 21 37.22 -11.54 16.18
N TYR A 22 38.50 -11.28 15.95
CA TYR A 22 39.55 -11.56 16.93
C TYR A 22 39.36 -10.74 18.23
N SER A 23 39.03 -9.45 18.13
CA SER A 23 38.73 -8.62 19.30
C SER A 23 37.52 -9.10 20.09
N SER A 24 36.49 -9.57 19.39
CA SER A 24 35.29 -10.14 20.03
C SER A 24 35.62 -11.44 20.76
N LEU A 25 36.43 -12.30 20.14
CA LEU A 25 36.92 -13.54 20.74
C LEU A 25 37.79 -13.27 21.98
N GLU A 26 38.67 -12.27 21.94
CA GLU A 26 39.52 -11.92 23.09
C GLU A 26 38.69 -11.44 24.28
N THR A 27 37.60 -10.70 24.01
CA THR A 27 36.66 -10.24 25.05
C THR A 27 35.93 -11.42 25.67
N TRP A 28 35.40 -12.33 24.86
CA TRP A 28 34.75 -13.56 25.33
C TRP A 28 35.69 -14.45 26.15
N MET A 29 36.96 -14.58 25.71
CA MET A 29 37.99 -15.31 26.43
C MET A 29 38.29 -14.73 27.83
N LYS A 30 38.29 -13.40 27.97
CA LYS A 30 38.47 -12.73 29.28
C LYS A 30 37.30 -13.05 30.22
N THR A 31 36.08 -13.00 29.73
CA THR A 31 34.86 -13.33 30.50
C THR A 31 34.88 -14.77 31.00
N HIS A 32 35.34 -15.71 30.17
CA HIS A 32 35.38 -17.14 30.48
C HIS A 32 36.71 -17.61 31.13
N LYS A 33 37.62 -16.68 31.45
CA LYS A 33 38.96 -16.93 32.04
C LYS A 33 39.83 -17.89 31.21
N ILE A 34 39.68 -17.87 29.89
CA ILE A 34 40.43 -18.71 28.95
C ILE A 34 41.69 -17.95 28.50
N LYS A 35 42.86 -18.60 28.58
CA LYS A 35 44.16 -17.97 28.27
C LYS A 35 44.69 -18.27 26.85
N LYS A 36 44.16 -19.30 26.19
CA LYS A 36 44.64 -19.75 24.87
C LYS A 36 43.51 -19.71 23.84
N VAL A 37 43.77 -19.06 22.71
CA VAL A 37 42.80 -18.93 21.60
C VAL A 37 42.37 -20.29 21.05
N SER A 38 43.30 -21.25 20.94
CA SER A 38 42.97 -22.60 20.48
C SER A 38 42.01 -23.34 21.42
N GLN A 39 42.08 -23.10 22.73
CA GLN A 39 41.15 -23.70 23.68
C GLN A 39 39.77 -23.06 23.57
N ALA A 40 39.71 -21.73 23.39
CA ALA A 40 38.46 -21.02 23.17
C ALA A 40 37.74 -21.51 21.91
N LEU A 41 38.46 -21.65 20.80
CA LEU A 41 37.90 -22.14 19.53
C LEU A 41 37.39 -23.57 19.63
N VAL A 42 38.10 -24.46 20.33
CA VAL A 42 37.65 -25.84 20.55
C VAL A 42 36.34 -25.86 21.33
N ILE A 43 36.23 -25.08 22.43
CA ILE A 43 34.99 -25.00 23.23
C ILE A 43 33.83 -24.47 22.39
N ILE A 44 34.04 -23.42 21.60
CA ILE A 44 33.00 -22.84 20.74
C ILE A 44 32.56 -23.85 19.67
N LEU A 45 33.50 -24.56 19.05
CA LEU A 45 33.21 -25.57 18.04
C LEU A 45 32.51 -26.79 18.64
N GLU A 46 32.94 -27.27 19.81
CA GLU A 46 32.27 -28.35 20.55
C GLU A 46 30.83 -27.96 20.86
N HIS A 47 30.59 -26.75 21.37
CA HIS A 47 29.25 -26.24 21.66
C HIS A 47 28.36 -26.17 20.41
N TYR A 48 28.92 -25.71 19.27
CA TYR A 48 28.21 -25.64 18.00
C TYR A 48 27.90 -27.03 17.41
N LEU A 49 28.82 -27.98 17.53
CA LEU A 49 28.66 -29.35 17.05
C LEU A 49 27.70 -30.17 17.92
N GLU A 50 27.56 -29.84 19.20
CA GLU A 50 26.58 -30.42 20.12
C GLU A 50 25.15 -29.86 19.89
N GLY A 51 24.95 -28.97 18.91
CA GLY A 51 23.65 -28.40 18.56
C GLY A 51 23.19 -27.27 19.50
N ASN A 52 24.05 -26.84 20.43
CA ASN A 52 23.80 -25.70 21.29
C ASN A 52 24.29 -24.45 20.57
N ILE A 53 23.42 -23.84 19.76
CA ILE A 53 23.68 -22.51 19.22
C ILE A 53 23.60 -21.51 20.39
N PRO A 54 24.63 -20.69 20.66
CA PRO A 54 24.54 -19.65 21.70
C PRO A 54 23.39 -18.71 21.38
N THR A 55 22.26 -18.93 22.07
CA THR A 55 21.09 -18.07 22.01
C THR A 55 21.31 -16.96 23.03
N GLU A 56 22.32 -16.14 22.83
CA GLU A 56 22.57 -14.96 23.67
C GLU A 56 21.99 -13.71 22.98
N VAL A 57 20.69 -13.78 22.67
CA VAL A 57 19.77 -12.64 22.61
C VAL A 57 18.46 -13.12 23.21
N LEU A 58 18.05 -12.49 24.31
CA LEU A 58 17.07 -12.98 25.29
C LEU A 58 15.67 -13.26 24.72
N PRO A 59 14.95 -14.30 25.24
CA PRO A 59 13.53 -14.52 24.94
C PRO A 59 12.59 -13.51 25.62
N GLU A 60 12.96 -12.87 26.72
CA GLU A 60 12.11 -11.90 27.44
C GLU A 60 11.83 -10.63 26.62
N THR A 61 12.82 -10.12 25.88
CA THR A 61 12.63 -8.92 25.03
C THR A 61 11.71 -9.19 23.85
N LEU A 62 11.73 -10.40 23.30
CA LEU A 62 10.84 -10.79 22.19
C LEU A 62 9.40 -11.00 22.68
N GLU A 63 9.20 -11.59 23.86
CA GLU A 63 7.86 -11.73 24.44
C GLU A 63 7.23 -10.38 24.78
N GLU A 64 8.02 -9.44 25.32
CA GLU A 64 7.57 -8.07 25.58
C GLU A 64 7.29 -7.29 24.29
N GLU A 65 8.12 -7.43 23.26
CA GLU A 65 7.88 -6.82 21.94
C GLU A 65 6.63 -7.39 21.27
N VAL A 66 6.43 -8.71 21.28
CA VAL A 66 5.23 -9.36 20.74
C VAL A 66 3.98 -8.92 21.50
N LYS A 67 4.06 -8.79 22.83
CA LYS A 67 2.96 -8.28 23.65
C LYS A 67 2.62 -6.82 23.32
N ASN A 68 3.63 -5.96 23.18
CA ASN A 68 3.43 -4.56 22.79
C ASN A 68 2.90 -4.41 21.36
N LEU A 69 3.38 -5.23 20.42
CA LEU A 69 2.86 -5.26 19.05
C LEU A 69 1.39 -5.69 19.03
N LYS A 70 1.02 -6.71 19.80
CA LYS A 70 -0.36 -7.18 19.90
C LYS A 70 -1.30 -6.10 20.45
N VAL A 71 -0.86 -5.33 21.45
CA VAL A 71 -1.63 -4.18 21.97
C VAL A 71 -1.79 -3.09 20.90
N LYS A 72 -0.73 -2.77 20.16
CA LYS A 72 -0.82 -1.80 19.05
C LYS A 72 -1.75 -2.28 17.94
N THR A 73 -1.75 -3.57 17.62
CA THR A 73 -2.68 -4.15 16.64
C THR A 73 -4.13 -4.00 17.11
N THR A 74 -4.43 -4.27 18.38
CA THR A 74 -5.80 -4.07 18.90
C THR A 74 -6.20 -2.60 18.91
N GLU A 75 -5.30 -1.66 19.22
CA GLU A 75 -5.57 -0.22 19.12
C GLU A 75 -5.85 0.21 17.68
N ILE A 76 -5.14 -0.37 16.70
CA ILE A 76 -5.39 -0.11 15.27
C ILE A 76 -6.76 -0.66 14.85
N ASP A 77 -7.13 -1.86 15.29
CA ASP A 77 -8.44 -2.45 14.96
C ASP A 77 -9.59 -1.62 15.54
N ASP A 78 -9.45 -1.15 16.79
CA ASP A 78 -10.44 -0.28 17.44
C ASP A 78 -10.55 1.08 16.71
N LEU A 79 -9.43 1.71 16.36
CA LEU A 79 -9.43 2.95 15.59
C LEU A 79 -10.06 2.75 14.21
N SER A 80 -9.75 1.66 13.52
CA SER A 80 -10.34 1.33 12.22
C SER A 80 -11.85 1.17 12.31
N ALA A 81 -12.37 0.57 13.38
CA ALA A 81 -13.80 0.45 13.62
C ALA A 81 -14.46 1.83 13.82
N THR A 82 -13.83 2.71 14.60
CA THR A 82 -14.37 4.07 14.82
C THR A 82 -14.35 4.93 13.55
N VAL A 83 -13.33 4.79 12.70
CA VAL A 83 -13.27 5.49 11.40
C VAL A 83 -14.37 5.00 10.47
N ALA A 84 -14.59 3.69 10.39
CA ALA A 84 -15.67 3.12 9.57
C ALA A 84 -17.06 3.59 10.05
N GLU A 85 -17.27 3.71 11.37
CA GLU A 85 -18.51 4.23 11.94
C GLU A 85 -18.71 5.71 11.57
N GLN A 86 -17.66 6.54 11.66
CA GLN A 86 -17.72 7.95 11.25
C GLN A 86 -17.97 8.12 9.75
N GLU A 87 -17.32 7.32 8.90
CA GLU A 87 -17.55 7.34 7.45
C GLU A 87 -19.01 6.97 7.11
N SER A 88 -19.59 6.01 7.82
CA SER A 88 -21.01 5.67 7.68
C SER A 88 -21.91 6.83 8.08
N GLU A 89 -21.66 7.47 9.23
CA GLU A 89 -22.45 8.61 9.72
C GLU A 89 -22.39 9.80 8.75
N PHE A 90 -21.21 10.14 8.23
CA PHE A 90 -21.08 11.20 7.22
C PHE A 90 -21.78 10.84 5.91
N THR A 91 -21.78 9.57 5.52
CA THR A 91 -22.48 9.11 4.32
C THR A 91 -23.99 9.29 4.47
N ASP A 92 -24.54 8.91 5.61
CA ASP A 92 -25.96 9.07 5.95
C ASP A 92 -26.36 10.56 6.01
N GLU A 93 -25.52 11.42 6.60
CA GLU A 93 -25.74 12.87 6.62
C GLU A 93 -25.75 13.47 5.20
N ILE A 94 -24.82 13.05 4.33
CA ILE A 94 -24.76 13.50 2.93
C ILE A 94 -26.03 13.07 2.19
N GLU A 95 -26.49 11.84 2.38
CA GLU A 95 -27.73 11.36 1.77
C GLU A 95 -28.95 12.15 2.27
N SER A 96 -29.04 12.39 3.59
CA SER A 96 -30.11 13.22 4.16
C SER A 96 -30.12 14.62 3.55
N LEU A 97 -28.97 15.29 3.51
CA LEU A 97 -28.84 16.63 2.91
C LEU A 97 -29.23 16.64 1.43
N ARG A 98 -28.85 15.61 0.67
CA ARG A 98 -29.27 15.46 -0.73
C ARG A 98 -30.79 15.39 -0.84
N THR A 99 -31.44 14.57 -0.01
CA THR A 99 -32.91 14.45 -0.03
C THR A 99 -33.61 15.76 0.33
N GLU A 100 -33.10 16.52 1.32
CA GLU A 100 -33.64 17.82 1.69
C GLU A 100 -33.49 18.85 0.56
N ILE A 101 -32.33 18.89 -0.09
CA ILE A 101 -32.08 19.76 -1.24
C ILE A 101 -33.04 19.42 -2.39
N ASP A 102 -33.27 18.13 -2.65
CA ASP A 102 -34.21 17.69 -3.69
C ASP A 102 -35.65 18.06 -3.36
N GLN A 103 -36.07 17.93 -2.11
CA GLN A 103 -37.40 18.37 -1.66
C GLN A 103 -37.57 19.89 -1.82
N LEU A 104 -36.56 20.67 -1.44
CA LEU A 104 -36.56 22.13 -1.63
C LEU A 104 -36.60 22.50 -3.12
N ARG A 105 -35.86 21.78 -3.96
CA ARG A 105 -35.87 21.94 -5.43
C ARG A 105 -37.27 21.70 -5.98
N GLN A 106 -37.93 20.61 -5.59
CA GLN A 106 -39.30 20.29 -6.04
C GLN A 106 -40.30 21.33 -5.56
N ALA A 107 -40.20 21.79 -4.31
CA ALA A 107 -41.04 22.86 -3.78
C ALA A 107 -40.86 24.17 -4.58
N LEU A 108 -39.62 24.57 -4.86
CA LEU A 108 -39.31 25.77 -5.64
C LEU A 108 -39.83 25.66 -7.08
N ILE A 109 -39.66 24.52 -7.73
CA ILE A 109 -40.21 24.26 -9.07
C ILE A 109 -41.73 24.37 -9.06
N ASN A 110 -42.39 23.76 -8.07
CA ASN A 110 -43.86 23.82 -7.92
C ASN A 110 -44.38 25.24 -7.65
N THR A 111 -43.59 26.10 -7.01
CA THR A 111 -43.93 27.53 -6.81
C THR A 111 -43.71 28.41 -8.05
N GLY A 112 -43.29 27.84 -9.19
CA GLY A 112 -43.19 28.57 -10.46
C GLY A 112 -41.79 29.06 -10.83
N LEU A 113 -40.76 28.70 -10.07
CA LEU A 113 -39.35 28.90 -10.43
C LEU A 113 -38.86 27.77 -11.36
N SER A 114 -39.53 27.55 -12.48
CA SER A 114 -39.13 26.56 -13.49
C SER A 114 -37.75 26.86 -14.11
N SER A 115 -37.27 28.10 -14.02
CA SER A 115 -35.89 28.50 -14.35
C SER A 115 -34.82 27.93 -13.40
N LEU A 116 -35.21 27.44 -12.22
CA LEU A 116 -34.30 26.75 -11.29
C LEU A 116 -33.99 25.32 -11.75
N LYS A 117 -34.91 24.69 -12.50
CA LYS A 117 -34.73 23.35 -13.08
C LYS A 117 -33.51 23.30 -14.00
N GLU A 118 -33.23 24.39 -14.72
CA GLU A 118 -32.10 24.51 -15.66
C GLU A 118 -30.77 24.85 -14.97
N LYS A 119 -30.83 25.46 -13.77
CA LYS A 119 -29.64 25.80 -12.96
C LYS A 119 -29.13 24.60 -12.16
N PHE A 120 -30.01 23.69 -11.78
CA PHE A 120 -29.71 22.47 -11.03
C PHE A 120 -29.99 21.24 -11.90
N GLU A 121 -29.30 21.12 -13.03
CA GLU A 121 -29.16 19.83 -13.71
C GLU A 121 -28.38 18.89 -12.80
N ASP A 122 -28.88 17.67 -12.65
CA ASP A 122 -28.17 16.61 -11.92
C ASP A 122 -26.90 16.29 -12.72
N ILE A 123 -25.77 16.80 -12.21
CA ILE A 123 -24.47 16.59 -12.85
C ILE A 123 -24.10 15.12 -12.66
N PRO A 124 -23.94 14.32 -13.73
CA PRO A 124 -23.58 12.92 -13.58
C PRO A 124 -22.21 12.82 -12.90
N ARG A 125 -22.07 11.89 -11.95
CA ARG A 125 -20.83 11.63 -11.21
C ARG A 125 -20.65 10.12 -11.10
N GLY A 126 -19.39 9.69 -10.94
CA GLY A 126 -19.03 8.27 -10.87
C GLY A 126 -18.79 7.64 -12.24
N ASN A 127 -18.25 6.42 -12.21
CA ASN A 127 -17.83 5.69 -13.41
C ASN A 127 -19.06 5.19 -14.19
N ILE A 128 -19.26 5.73 -15.39
CA ILE A 128 -20.30 5.32 -16.32
C ILE A 128 -19.77 4.09 -17.07
N GLU A 129 -20.46 2.96 -16.96
CA GLU A 129 -20.12 1.77 -17.74
C GLU A 129 -20.43 1.98 -19.23
N PHE A 130 -19.45 1.71 -20.09
CA PHE A 130 -19.62 1.69 -21.54
C PHE A 130 -18.74 0.63 -22.17
N THR A 131 -19.15 0.13 -23.34
CA THR A 131 -18.43 -0.93 -24.06
C THR A 131 -17.41 -0.34 -25.05
N CYS A 132 -16.18 -0.81 -24.97
CA CYS A 132 -15.12 -0.54 -25.95
C CYS A 132 -14.64 -1.82 -26.62
N SER A 133 -14.19 -1.71 -27.87
CA SER A 133 -13.49 -2.80 -28.55
C SER A 133 -12.00 -2.80 -28.21
N ASP A 134 -11.34 -3.95 -28.36
CA ASP A 134 -9.90 -4.10 -28.09
C ASP A 134 -9.05 -3.14 -28.94
N THR A 135 -9.49 -2.85 -30.15
CA THR A 135 -8.84 -1.85 -31.03
C THR A 135 -8.93 -0.44 -30.46
N GLU A 136 -10.08 -0.06 -29.89
CA GLU A 136 -10.29 1.26 -29.27
C GLU A 136 -9.46 1.43 -27.99
N ILE A 137 -9.29 0.36 -27.23
CA ILE A 137 -8.43 0.31 -26.04
C ILE A 137 -6.97 0.54 -26.44
N SER A 138 -6.50 -0.16 -27.49
CA SER A 138 -5.11 -0.07 -27.94
C SER A 138 -4.75 1.26 -28.63
N GLU A 139 -5.66 1.81 -29.45
CA GLU A 139 -5.41 3.03 -30.22
C GLU A 139 -5.81 4.32 -29.46
N GLY A 140 -6.56 4.18 -28.38
CA GLY A 140 -7.14 5.27 -27.61
C GLY A 140 -8.30 5.98 -28.33
N LEU A 141 -9.19 6.58 -27.55
CA LEU A 141 -10.35 7.31 -28.04
C LEU A 141 -10.10 8.81 -28.10
N THR A 142 -10.70 9.51 -29.06
CA THR A 142 -10.74 10.97 -29.03
C THR A 142 -11.74 11.47 -27.99
N LYS A 143 -11.61 12.71 -27.52
CA LYS A 143 -12.59 13.33 -26.59
C LYS A 143 -14.03 13.18 -27.11
N THR A 144 -14.23 13.39 -28.41
CA THR A 144 -15.55 13.30 -29.04
C THR A 144 -16.09 11.88 -29.07
N ASP A 145 -15.26 10.87 -29.29
CA ASP A 145 -15.71 9.48 -29.36
C ASP A 145 -16.00 8.94 -27.96
N LEU A 146 -15.16 9.30 -26.98
CA LEU A 146 -15.38 8.98 -25.57
C LEU A 146 -16.70 9.61 -25.05
N CYS A 147 -16.93 10.89 -25.33
CA CYS A 147 -18.20 11.56 -24.99
C CYS A 147 -19.42 10.87 -25.62
N LYS A 148 -19.33 10.43 -26.89
CA LYS A 148 -20.42 9.70 -27.56
C LYS A 148 -20.72 8.36 -26.88
N LYS A 149 -19.70 7.63 -26.42
CA LYS A 149 -19.88 6.33 -25.74
C LYS A 149 -20.68 6.48 -24.44
N ILE A 150 -20.48 7.57 -23.71
CA ILE A 150 -21.22 7.89 -22.49
C ILE A 150 -22.49 8.74 -22.73
N ASN A 151 -22.93 8.88 -23.99
CA ASN A 151 -24.10 9.67 -24.38
C ASN A 151 -24.07 11.14 -23.95
N LEU A 152 -22.89 11.75 -23.90
CA LEU A 152 -22.70 13.17 -23.56
C LEU A 152 -22.09 13.96 -24.72
N THR A 153 -22.25 15.27 -24.68
CA THR A 153 -21.59 16.19 -25.61
C THR A 153 -20.36 16.83 -24.96
N SER A 154 -19.36 17.19 -25.77
CA SER A 154 -18.19 17.94 -25.28
C SER A 154 -18.56 19.26 -24.59
N SER A 155 -19.68 19.88 -25.00
CA SER A 155 -20.21 21.10 -24.37
C SER A 155 -20.70 20.83 -22.95
N GLN A 156 -21.48 19.75 -22.75
CA GLN A 156 -21.96 19.35 -21.42
C GLN A 156 -20.80 19.03 -20.48
N ILE A 157 -19.80 18.28 -20.95
CA ILE A 157 -18.59 17.99 -20.18
C ILE A 157 -17.89 19.27 -19.74
N ASN A 158 -17.67 20.23 -20.64
CA ASN A 158 -17.01 21.49 -20.29
C ASN A 158 -17.85 22.32 -19.31
N GLN A 159 -19.17 22.37 -19.50
CA GLN A 159 -20.10 23.11 -18.63
C GLN A 159 -20.14 22.52 -17.22
N TRP A 160 -20.24 21.19 -17.11
CA TRP A 160 -20.30 20.49 -15.83
C TRP A 160 -18.95 20.50 -15.12
N ALA A 161 -17.84 20.28 -15.83
CA ALA A 161 -16.49 20.43 -15.26
C ALA A 161 -16.28 21.84 -14.68
N SER A 162 -16.73 22.89 -15.39
CA SER A 162 -16.67 24.26 -14.90
C SER A 162 -17.51 24.49 -13.64
N ARG A 163 -18.72 23.90 -13.57
CA ARG A 163 -19.57 23.98 -12.36
C ARG A 163 -18.96 23.27 -11.16
N LEU A 164 -18.15 22.25 -11.40
CA LEU A 164 -17.49 21.45 -10.37
C LEU A 164 -16.06 21.93 -10.04
N ASN A 165 -15.60 23.04 -10.63
CA ASN A 165 -14.21 23.51 -10.55
C ASN A 165 -13.17 22.43 -10.92
N LEU A 166 -13.50 21.56 -11.86
CA LEU A 166 -12.63 20.52 -12.40
C LEU A 166 -12.16 20.86 -13.82
N ASN A 167 -11.02 20.33 -14.22
CA ASN A 167 -10.62 20.33 -15.62
C ASN A 167 -11.54 19.36 -16.40
N PRO A 168 -12.00 19.70 -17.62
CA PRO A 168 -12.76 18.77 -18.45
C PRO A 168 -12.12 17.40 -18.67
N ASP A 169 -10.79 17.33 -18.65
CA ASP A 169 -10.06 16.06 -18.79
C ASP A 169 -10.15 15.22 -17.49
N ASP A 170 -10.07 15.86 -16.32
CA ASP A 170 -10.23 15.20 -15.00
C ASP A 170 -11.68 14.73 -14.77
N TYR A 171 -12.64 15.52 -15.22
CA TYR A 171 -14.05 15.15 -15.15
C TYR A 171 -14.39 13.97 -16.06
N LEU A 172 -13.76 13.87 -17.25
CA LEU A 172 -13.89 12.69 -18.09
C LEU A 172 -13.23 11.47 -17.46
N LEU A 173 -12.09 11.63 -16.79
CA LEU A 173 -11.46 10.55 -16.03
C LEU A 173 -12.39 10.03 -14.93
N GLU A 174 -13.03 10.91 -14.16
CA GLU A 174 -14.00 10.51 -13.14
C GLU A 174 -15.20 9.73 -13.72
N LEU A 175 -15.68 10.17 -14.88
CA LEU A 175 -16.85 9.56 -15.52
C LEU A 175 -16.56 8.27 -16.28
N THR A 176 -15.33 8.02 -16.69
CA THR A 176 -15.02 6.92 -17.62
C THR A 176 -13.91 6.00 -17.16
N GLY A 177 -13.08 6.44 -16.21
CA GLY A 177 -11.80 5.80 -15.90
C GLY A 177 -10.73 5.99 -16.97
N TRP A 178 -10.98 6.78 -18.02
CA TRP A 178 -10.01 7.00 -19.11
C TRP A 178 -9.28 8.32 -18.93
N HIS A 179 -7.95 8.27 -18.95
CA HIS A 179 -7.10 9.45 -18.78
C HIS A 179 -6.44 9.86 -20.09
N LYS A 180 -6.03 11.12 -20.19
CA LYS A 180 -5.31 11.65 -21.34
C LYS A 180 -3.85 11.94 -20.95
N PRO A 181 -2.88 11.18 -21.47
CA PRO A 181 -1.47 11.45 -21.23
C PRO A 181 -1.07 12.85 -21.72
N PRO A 182 -0.16 13.56 -21.03
CA PRO A 182 0.20 14.94 -21.37
C PRO A 182 0.82 15.09 -22.77
N SER A 183 1.40 14.02 -23.32
CA SER A 183 2.00 13.98 -24.65
C SER A 183 1.04 13.58 -25.77
N GLN A 184 -0.19 13.17 -25.45
CA GLN A 184 -1.12 12.56 -26.40
C GLN A 184 -2.45 13.30 -26.50
N ARG A 185 -3.10 13.18 -27.67
CA ARG A 185 -4.41 13.80 -27.94
C ARG A 185 -5.59 12.86 -27.67
N ARG A 186 -5.31 11.58 -27.38
CA ARG A 186 -6.29 10.51 -27.17
C ARG A 186 -6.32 10.10 -25.70
N TYR A 187 -7.46 9.57 -25.28
CA TYR A 187 -7.71 9.03 -23.96
C TYR A 187 -7.48 7.52 -24.01
N PHE A 188 -6.92 6.99 -22.93
CA PHE A 188 -6.66 5.57 -22.75
C PHE A 188 -7.26 5.13 -21.42
N PRO A 189 -7.70 3.87 -21.28
CA PRO A 189 -8.14 3.36 -19.99
C PRO A 189 -6.97 3.47 -19.00
N SER A 190 -7.26 3.95 -17.80
CA SER A 190 -6.27 3.95 -16.72
C SER A 190 -5.93 2.50 -16.41
N SER A 191 -4.64 2.15 -16.44
CA SER A 191 -4.16 0.78 -16.25
C SER A 191 -4.35 0.23 -14.83
N ASP A 192 -5.16 0.88 -13.99
CA ASP A 192 -5.60 0.33 -12.70
C ASP A 192 -6.81 -0.57 -12.94
N ALA A 193 -6.61 -1.63 -13.73
CA ALA A 193 -7.35 -2.86 -13.49
C ALA A 193 -6.64 -3.53 -12.30
N PRO A 194 -7.35 -3.85 -11.19
CA PRO A 194 -6.82 -4.85 -10.28
C PRO A 194 -6.63 -6.12 -11.11
N ASP A 195 -5.39 -6.54 -11.27
CA ASP A 195 -5.06 -7.91 -11.65
C ASP A 195 -5.63 -8.82 -10.54
N ASP A 196 -6.91 -9.18 -10.68
CA ASP A 196 -7.46 -10.41 -10.13
C ASP A 196 -6.80 -11.55 -10.95
N ASP A 197 -5.59 -11.94 -10.55
CA ASP A 197 -4.96 -13.18 -11.00
C ASP A 197 -4.57 -14.01 -9.76
N GLU A 198 -5.41 -15.02 -9.54
CA GLU A 198 -5.20 -16.38 -9.00
C GLU A 198 -4.17 -16.65 -7.88
#